data_AF-A0A4U5QTW4-F1
#
_entry.id   AF-A0A4U5QTW4-F1
#
_cell.length_a   1.000
_cell.length_b   1.000
_cell.length_c   1.000
_cell.angle_alpha   90.00
_cell.angle_beta   90.00
_cell.angle_gamma   90.00
#
_symmetry.space_group_name_H-M   'P 1'
#
loop_
_entity.id
_entity.type
_entity.pdbx_description
1 polymer ?
#
loop_
_entity_poly.entity_id
_entity_poly.type
_entity_poly.pdbx_seq_one_letter_code
_entity_poly.pdbx_strand_id
1 'polypeptide(L)'
;MEEEIVITSSSIDDGIGCWDLQTGTEHLRYKSCASPPHDLISVGRRFLASSQLQDPKASSGAILYWSWSRPQVEVKCFPEEPIKPLVANSEGTYLVGGGLSGNIYFWEVGFLALSLVFNLLFVCFNQLKLVV
;
A
#
# COMPACT_ATOMS: atom_id res chain seq x y z
N MET A 1 25.27 10.19 -8.23
CA MET A 1 24.59 9.00 -8.78
C MET A 1 23.26 8.92 -8.09
N GLU A 2 22.18 8.78 -8.85
CA GLU A 2 20.87 8.51 -8.28
C GLU A 2 20.82 7.03 -7.89
N GLU A 3 20.39 6.75 -6.67
CA GLU A 3 20.28 5.39 -6.14
C GLU A 3 18.98 4.79 -6.68
N GLU A 4 19.08 3.67 -7.41
CA GLU A 4 17.95 3.02 -8.05
C GLU A 4 17.55 1.81 -7.21
N ILE A 5 16.38 1.88 -6.60
CA ILE A 5 15.90 0.90 -5.63
C ILE A 5 14.79 0.06 -6.25
N VAL A 6 14.93 -1.27 -6.15
CA VAL A 6 13.87 -2.22 -6.47
C VAL A 6 13.23 -2.71 -5.19
N ILE A 7 11.90 -2.74 -5.19
CA ILE A 7 11.13 -3.33 -4.12
C ILE A 7 10.30 -4.49 -4.66
N THR A 8 10.33 -5.61 -3.95
CA THR A 8 9.43 -6.73 -4.22
C THR A 8 8.82 -7.24 -2.93
N SER A 9 7.63 -7.79 -3.09
CA SER A 9 6.90 -8.47 -2.04
C SER A 9 6.34 -9.77 -2.58
N SER A 10 5.92 -10.63 -1.67
CA SER A 10 5.49 -11.99 -1.96
C SER A 10 4.24 -12.29 -1.15
N SER A 11 3.36 -13.11 -1.70
CA SER A 11 2.18 -13.59 -0.98
C SER A 11 2.50 -14.75 -0.02
N ILE A 12 3.71 -15.32 -0.13
CA ILE A 12 4.16 -16.46 0.68
C ILE A 12 5.28 -16.10 1.67
N ASP A 13 6.05 -15.04 1.37
CA ASP A 13 7.11 -14.57 2.26
C ASP A 13 6.61 -13.44 3.14
N ASP A 14 7.07 -13.40 4.39
CA ASP A 14 6.59 -12.46 5.41
C ASP A 14 7.31 -11.10 5.34
N GLY A 15 7.31 -10.46 4.17
CA GLY A 15 7.84 -9.12 4.05
C GLY A 15 8.02 -8.56 2.64
N ILE A 16 8.49 -7.33 2.65
CA ILE A 16 8.87 -6.55 1.46
C ILE A 16 10.38 -6.38 1.48
N GLY A 17 11.07 -6.83 0.43
CA GLY A 17 12.52 -6.65 0.26
C GLY A 17 12.84 -5.40 -0.54
N CYS A 18 13.93 -4.72 -0.18
CA CYS A 18 14.41 -3.50 -0.81
C CYS A 18 15.88 -3.71 -1.22
N TRP A 19 16.17 -3.61 -2.51
CA TRP A 19 17.50 -3.87 -3.08
C TRP A 19 18.00 -2.73 -3.92
N ASP A 20 19.31 -2.50 -3.87
CA ASP A 20 20.01 -1.66 -4.83
C ASP A 20 20.02 -2.38 -6.19
N LEU A 21 19.54 -1.73 -7.24
CA LEU A 21 19.51 -2.34 -8.56
C LEU A 21 20.93 -2.57 -9.12
N GLN A 22 21.88 -1.70 -8.81
CA GLN A 22 23.21 -1.73 -9.42
C GLN A 22 24.12 -2.81 -8.82
N THR A 23 24.05 -3.00 -7.51
CA THR A 23 24.91 -3.90 -6.73
C THR A 23 24.20 -5.20 -6.32
N GLY A 24 22.86 -5.21 -6.33
CA GLY A 24 22.05 -6.33 -5.86
C GLY A 24 22.07 -6.51 -4.34
N THR A 25 22.63 -5.56 -3.58
CA THR A 25 22.66 -5.66 -2.12
C THR A 25 21.32 -5.30 -1.52
N GLU A 26 20.87 -6.07 -0.54
CA GLU A 26 19.66 -5.75 0.23
C GLU A 26 19.93 -4.58 1.18
N HIS A 27 19.16 -3.50 1.04
CA HIS A 27 19.24 -2.35 1.95
C HIS A 27 18.44 -2.60 3.22
N LEU A 28 17.19 -3.02 3.05
CA LEU A 28 16.29 -3.27 4.16
C LEU A 28 15.17 -4.24 3.81
N ARG A 29 14.52 -4.74 4.85
CA ARG A 29 13.35 -5.61 4.77
C ARG A 29 12.26 -5.13 5.70
N TYR A 30 11.09 -4.84 5.14
CA TYR A 30 9.89 -4.53 5.91
C TYR A 30 9.20 -5.83 6.30
N LYS A 31 8.96 -6.03 7.60
CA LYS A 31 8.32 -7.24 8.12
C LYS A 31 6.79 -7.10 8.10
N SER A 32 6.09 -8.23 8.21
CA SER A 32 4.64 -8.29 8.35
C SER A 32 3.89 -7.88 7.09
N CYS A 33 4.27 -8.46 5.95
CA CYS A 33 3.60 -8.24 4.68
C CYS A 33 3.40 -9.57 3.97
N ALA A 34 2.16 -9.89 3.60
CA ALA A 34 1.83 -10.97 2.68
C ALA A 34 0.95 -10.37 1.59
N SER A 35 1.64 -9.82 0.62
CA SER A 35 1.08 -8.93 -0.38
C SER A 35 0.42 -9.76 -1.51
N PRO A 36 -0.90 -9.68 -1.73
CA PRO A 36 -1.50 -10.25 -2.95
C PRO A 36 -1.04 -9.47 -4.20
N PRO A 37 -1.19 -10.00 -5.42
CA PRO A 37 -0.82 -9.25 -6.62
C PRO A 37 -1.48 -7.85 -6.68
N HIS A 38 -0.70 -6.83 -7.08
CA HIS A 38 -1.11 -5.43 -7.30
C HIS A 38 -1.48 -4.60 -6.06
N ASP A 39 -0.98 -4.98 -4.89
CA ASP A 39 -1.25 -4.27 -3.65
C ASP A 39 -0.11 -3.36 -3.18
N LEU A 40 1.14 -3.66 -3.53
CA LEU A 40 2.31 -2.90 -3.11
C LEU A 40 2.52 -1.71 -4.03
N ILE A 41 2.47 -0.51 -3.46
CA ILE A 41 2.57 0.74 -4.21
C ILE A 41 3.42 1.78 -3.47
N SER A 42 4.12 2.61 -4.23
CA SER A 42 4.74 3.82 -3.70
C SER A 42 3.70 4.94 -3.62
N VAL A 43 3.56 5.55 -2.45
CA VAL A 43 2.71 6.72 -2.24
C VAL A 43 3.59 7.96 -2.30
N GLY A 44 3.71 8.53 -3.50
CA GLY A 44 4.67 9.58 -3.81
C GLY A 44 6.10 9.11 -3.57
N ARG A 45 6.93 9.93 -2.91
CA ARG A 45 8.31 9.58 -2.50
C ARG A 45 8.43 9.33 -0.98
N ARG A 46 7.30 9.11 -0.32
CA ARG A 46 7.18 9.22 1.15
C ARG A 46 6.99 7.89 1.82
N PHE A 47 6.03 7.11 1.32
CA PHE A 47 5.64 5.87 1.95
C PHE A 47 5.52 4.74 0.93
N LEU A 48 5.64 3.53 1.44
CA LEU A 48 5.15 2.32 0.81
C LEU A 48 3.82 1.97 1.45
N ALA A 49 2.87 1.52 0.64
CA ALA A 49 1.59 0.99 1.11
C ALA A 49 1.36 -0.39 0.51
N SER A 50 0.78 -1.30 1.30
CA SER A 50 0.34 -2.62 0.81
C SER A 50 -0.90 -3.10 1.56
N SER A 51 -1.83 -3.71 0.80
CA SER A 51 -3.02 -4.33 1.35
C SER A 51 -2.68 -5.72 1.92
N GLN A 52 -3.25 -6.04 3.07
CA GLN A 52 -2.98 -7.28 3.79
C GLN A 52 -4.24 -8.13 3.80
N LEU A 53 -4.14 -9.32 3.21
CA LEU A 53 -5.22 -10.30 3.13
C LEU A 53 -5.01 -11.49 4.09
N GLN A 54 -4.24 -11.28 5.16
CA GLN A 54 -3.57 -12.38 5.87
C GLN A 54 -4.46 -13.28 6.75
N ASP A 55 -5.73 -12.97 6.96
CA ASP A 55 -6.63 -13.86 7.70
C ASP A 55 -7.95 -14.08 6.94
N PRO A 56 -8.20 -15.29 6.38
CA PRO A 56 -9.48 -15.63 5.76
C PRO A 56 -10.66 -15.57 6.74
N LYS A 57 -10.41 -15.57 8.05
CA LYS A 57 -11.40 -15.45 9.11
C LYS A 57 -11.62 -14.01 9.58
N ALA A 58 -10.72 -13.09 9.23
CA ALA A 58 -10.91 -11.68 9.56
C ALA A 58 -12.01 -11.11 8.64
N SER A 59 -12.97 -10.41 9.26
CA SER A 59 -14.06 -9.74 8.54
C SER A 59 -13.57 -8.54 7.72
N SER A 60 -12.39 -8.00 8.02
CA SER A 60 -11.75 -6.88 7.34
C SER A 60 -10.27 -7.12 7.10
N GLY A 61 -9.75 -6.60 5.99
CA GLY A 61 -8.32 -6.54 5.73
C GLY A 61 -7.67 -5.33 6.42
N ALA A 62 -6.37 -5.17 6.22
CA ALA A 62 -5.65 -3.97 6.64
C ALA A 62 -4.87 -3.37 5.46
N ILE A 63 -4.65 -2.06 5.47
CA ILE A 63 -3.64 -1.42 4.63
C ILE A 63 -2.54 -0.94 5.56
N LEU A 64 -1.31 -1.39 5.32
CA LEU A 64 -0.14 -1.03 6.11
C LEU A 64 0.69 -0.02 5.33
N TYR A 65 1.27 0.92 6.08
CA TYR A 65 2.17 1.94 5.54
C TYR A 65 3.53 1.86 6.22
N TRP A 66 4.58 2.01 5.43
CA TRP A 66 5.97 2.09 5.90
C TRP A 66 6.65 3.33 5.31
N SER A 67 7.55 3.94 6.08
CA SER A 67 8.51 4.90 5.53
C SER A 67 9.64 4.17 4.84
N TRP A 68 10.15 4.70 3.72
CA TRP A 68 11.28 4.15 2.97
C TRP A 68 12.54 3.85 3.78
N SER A 69 12.70 4.54 4.91
CA SER A 69 13.87 4.43 5.78
C SER A 69 13.67 3.52 6.99
N ARG A 70 12.44 3.04 7.26
CA ARG A 70 12.10 2.36 8.51
C ARG A 70 11.36 1.05 8.24
N PRO A 71 11.91 -0.11 8.66
CA PRO A 71 11.27 -1.41 8.43
C PRO A 71 10.05 -1.68 9.31
N GLN A 72 9.66 -0.74 10.18
CA GLN A 72 8.49 -0.84 11.06
C GLN A 72 7.27 -0.20 10.41
N VAL A 73 6.10 -0.82 10.61
CA VAL A 73 4.82 -0.25 10.16
C VAL A 73 4.59 1.08 10.89
N GLU A 74 4.37 2.14 10.13
CA GLU A 74 4.09 3.47 10.67
C GLU A 74 2.59 3.70 10.85
N VAL A 75 1.78 3.23 9.91
CA VAL A 75 0.32 3.39 9.97
C VAL A 75 -0.39 2.10 9.57
N LYS A 76 -1.50 1.82 10.26
CA LYS A 76 -2.44 0.75 9.92
C LYS A 76 -3.80 1.35 9.66
N CYS A 77 -4.38 1.03 8.52
CA CYS A 77 -5.75 1.35 8.14
C CYS A 77 -6.56 0.04 8.14
N PHE A 78 -7.81 0.11 8.60
CA PHE A 78 -8.72 -1.03 8.67
C PHE A 78 -10.00 -0.69 7.88
N PRO A 79 -10.02 -0.93 6.55
CA PRO A 79 -11.22 -0.75 5.73
C PRO A 79 -12.34 -1.72 6.16
N GLU A 80 -13.57 -1.43 5.78
CA GLU A 80 -14.74 -2.24 6.15
C GLU A 80 -14.73 -3.65 5.53
N GLU A 81 -13.98 -3.82 4.45
CA GLU A 81 -13.78 -5.10 3.78
C GLU A 81 -12.31 -5.25 3.33
N PRO A 82 -11.86 -6.47 2.98
CA PRO A 82 -10.53 -6.65 2.40
C PRO A 82 -10.35 -5.89 1.07
N ILE A 83 -9.26 -5.14 0.98
CA ILE A 83 -8.87 -4.39 -0.21
C ILE A 83 -7.85 -5.22 -0.99
N LYS A 84 -8.04 -5.37 -2.31
CA LYS A 84 -7.13 -6.14 -3.17
C LYS A 84 -6.14 -5.21 -3.88
N PRO A 85 -6.47 -4.58 -5.01
CA PRO A 85 -5.53 -3.69 -5.67
C PRO A 85 -5.45 -2.35 -4.96
N LEU A 86 -4.28 -1.72 -5.02
CA LEU A 86 -4.04 -0.33 -4.60
C LEU A 86 -3.43 0.47 -5.75
N VAL A 87 -3.74 1.76 -5.80
CA VAL A 87 -3.08 2.72 -6.69
C VAL A 87 -2.98 4.08 -6.02
N ALA A 88 -1.85 4.76 -6.18
CA ALA A 88 -1.62 6.10 -5.66
C ALA A 88 -1.37 7.08 -6.80
N ASN A 89 -1.70 8.36 -6.59
CA ASN A 89 -1.29 9.40 -7.53
C ASN A 89 0.21 9.71 -7.39
N SER A 90 0.79 10.34 -8.41
CA SER A 90 2.22 10.68 -8.47
C SER A 90 2.70 11.54 -7.31
N GLU A 91 1.85 12.43 -6.79
CA GLU A 91 2.15 13.30 -5.65
C GLU A 91 2.06 12.57 -4.30
N GLY A 92 1.41 11.40 -4.25
CA GLY A 92 1.14 10.64 -3.04
C GLY A 92 0.18 11.34 -2.07
N THR A 93 -0.74 12.16 -2.60
CA THR A 93 -1.81 12.80 -1.82
C THR A 93 -3.07 11.94 -1.76
N TYR A 94 -3.23 10.99 -2.67
CA TYR A 94 -4.39 10.13 -2.76
C TYR A 94 -4.00 8.67 -2.96
N LEU A 95 -4.76 7.78 -2.31
CA LEU A 95 -4.71 6.33 -2.50
C LEU A 95 -6.13 5.84 -2.85
N VAL A 96 -6.22 4.92 -3.80
CA VAL A 96 -7.46 4.27 -4.23
C VAL A 96 -7.29 2.76 -4.11
N GLY A 97 -8.33 2.06 -3.67
CA GLY A 97 -8.31 0.61 -3.55
C GLY A 97 -9.64 -0.03 -3.92
N GLY A 98 -9.56 -1.26 -4.43
CA GLY A 98 -10.73 -2.06 -4.77
C GLY A 98 -11.07 -3.07 -3.68
N GLY A 99 -12.29 -3.01 -3.15
CA GLY A 99 -12.82 -4.00 -2.21
C GLY A 99 -13.20 -5.32 -2.90
N LEU A 100 -13.35 -6.38 -2.11
CA LEU A 100 -13.85 -7.69 -2.60
C LEU A 100 -15.25 -7.60 -3.20
N SER A 101 -16.08 -6.69 -2.69
CA SER A 101 -17.44 -6.42 -3.18
C SER A 101 -17.49 -5.75 -4.55
N GLY A 102 -16.35 -5.24 -5.04
CA GLY A 102 -16.27 -4.37 -6.21
C GLY A 102 -16.42 -2.88 -5.92
N ASN A 103 -16.59 -2.50 -4.65
CA ASN A 103 -16.56 -1.10 -4.23
C ASN A 103 -15.18 -0.48 -4.40
N ILE A 104 -15.15 0.82 -4.71
CA ILE A 104 -13.93 1.62 -4.78
C ILE A 104 -13.85 2.45 -3.51
N TYR A 105 -12.69 2.35 -2.85
CA TYR A 105 -12.36 3.09 -1.65
C TYR A 105 -11.34 4.18 -2.00
N PHE A 106 -11.56 5.39 -1.50
CA PHE A 106 -10.71 6.55 -1.74
C PHE A 106 -10.21 7.12 -0.43
N TRP A 107 -8.94 7.49 -0.42
CA TRP A 107 -8.22 7.92 0.76
C TRP A 107 -7.36 9.13 0.46
N GLU A 108 -7.50 10.17 1.30
CA GLU A 108 -6.57 11.30 1.34
C GLU A 108 -5.40 10.99 2.28
N VAL A 109 -4.18 11.20 1.81
CA VAL A 109 -2.94 10.93 2.53
C VAL A 109 -2.38 12.23 3.09
N GLY A 110 -2.85 12.58 4.30
CA GLY A 110 -2.48 13.81 5.02
C GLY A 110 -1.20 13.70 5.88
N PHE A 111 -0.61 14.85 6.20
CA PHE A 111 0.68 15.00 6.88
C PHE A 111 0.64 14.89 8.42
N LEU A 112 -0.53 14.94 9.05
CA LEU A 112 -0.63 15.03 10.51
C LEU A 112 -0.89 13.68 11.18
N ALA A 113 -0.01 13.38 12.14
CA ALA A 113 0.03 12.16 12.92
C ALA A 113 -1.32 11.75 13.55
N LEU A 114 -1.47 10.43 13.71
CA LEU A 114 -2.42 9.71 14.58
C LEU A 114 -3.86 9.48 14.14
N SER A 115 -4.33 10.04 13.03
CA SER A 115 -5.55 9.54 12.39
C SER A 115 -5.56 9.91 10.91
N LEU A 116 -5.37 8.92 10.04
CA LEU A 116 -5.82 9.06 8.67
C LEU A 116 -7.34 9.26 8.73
N VAL A 117 -7.80 10.50 8.55
CA VAL A 117 -9.22 10.78 8.34
C VAL A 117 -9.51 10.42 6.90
N PHE A 118 -9.99 9.20 6.72
CA PHE A 118 -10.50 8.74 5.45
C PHE A 118 -11.93 9.25 5.30
N ASN A 119 -12.12 10.37 4.61
CA ASN A 119 -13.43 10.65 4.03
C ASN A 119 -13.64 9.64 2.90
N LEU A 120 -14.31 8.54 3.22
CA LEU A 120 -14.65 7.53 2.26
C LEU A 120 -15.75 8.08 1.35
N LEU A 121 -15.38 8.57 0.17
CA LEU A 121 -16.34 8.79 -0.88
C LEU A 121 -16.61 7.43 -1.56
N PHE A 122 -17.76 6.81 -1.29
CA PHE A 122 -18.23 5.69 -2.08
C PHE A 122 -18.48 6.18 -3.51
N VAL A 123 -17.62 5.79 -4.44
CA VAL A 123 -17.77 6.14 -5.86
C VAL A 123 -17.90 4.84 -6.64
N CYS A 124 -19.14 4.35 -6.77
CA CYS A 124 -19.46 3.27 -7.70
C CYS A 124 -19.44 3.86 -9.12
N PHE A 125 -18.33 3.75 -9.84
CA PHE A 125 -18.26 4.18 -11.24
C PHE A 125 -17.73 3.07 -12.14
N ASN A 126 -18.56 2.70 -13.12
CA ASN A 126 -18.38 1.58 -14.03
C ASN A 126 -17.33 1.82 -15.14
N GLN A 127 -16.60 2.94 -15.12
CA GLN A 127 -15.51 3.25 -16.04
C GLN A 127 -14.63 4.34 -15.41
N LEU A 128 -13.52 3.99 -14.78
CA LEU A 128 -12.44 4.95 -14.49
C LEU A 128 -11.12 4.32 -14.91
N LYS A 129 -10.61 4.80 -16.04
CA LYS A 129 -9.23 4.60 -16.47
C LYS A 129 -8.42 5.65 -15.71
N LEU A 130 -7.58 5.23 -14.76
CA LEU A 130 -6.57 6.12 -14.21
C LEU A 130 -5.56 6.37 -15.35
N VAL A 131 -5.72 7.50 -16.04
CA VAL A 131 -4.70 7.96 -16.99
C VAL A 131 -3.64 8.66 -16.15
N VAL A 132 -2.52 7.98 -15.94
CA VAL A 132 -1.25 8.60 -15.56
C VAL A 132 -0.52 8.95 -16.85
#